data_AF-A0A957EDU3-F1
#
_entry.id   AF-A0A957EDU3-F1
#
_cell.length_a   1.000
_cell.length_b   1.000
_cell.length_c   1.000
_cell.angle_alpha   90.00
_cell.angle_beta   90.00
_cell.angle_gamma   90.00
#
_symmetry.space_group_name_H-M   'P 1'
#
loop_
_entity.id
_entity.type
_entity.pdbx_description
1 polymer ?
#
loop_
_entity_poly.entity_id
_entity_poly.type
_entity_poly.pdbx_seq_one_letter_code
_entity_poly.pdbx_strand_id
1 'polypeptide(L)' 'MRNKMFLGGIGIVLLFSMIALLAPVIAPTPPEKFVGGANIAPSAEFWFGTTALGKDVFSQTVWGARNSL' A
#
# COMPACT_ATOMS: atom_id res chain seq x y z
N MET A 1 8.98 -4.39 -34.25
CA MET A 1 7.75 -4.97 -33.67
C MET A 1 7.42 -4.23 -32.37
N ARG A 2 6.37 -3.41 -32.33
CA ARG A 2 5.94 -2.71 -31.11
C ARG A 2 5.00 -3.63 -30.32
N ASN A 3 5.56 -4.40 -29.38
CA ASN A 3 4.78 -5.36 -28.60
C ASN A 3 3.96 -4.60 -27.53
N LYS A 4 2.68 -4.36 -27.80
CA LYS A 4 1.78 -3.64 -26.90
C LYS A 4 1.69 -4.28 -25.51
N MET A 5 1.87 -5.59 -25.41
CA MET A 5 1.90 -6.31 -24.13
C MET A 5 3.13 -5.93 -23.29
N PHE A 6 4.29 -5.74 -23.92
CA PHE A 6 5.51 -5.30 -23.24
C PHE A 6 5.36 -3.89 -22.66
N LEU A 7 4.77 -2.96 -23.43
CA LEU A 7 4.48 -1.61 -22.96
C LEU A 7 3.47 -1.60 -21.80
N GLY A 8 2.46 -2.47 -21.84
CA GLY A 8 1.52 -2.65 -20.74
C GLY A 8 2.21 -3.12 -19.45
N GLY A 9 3.10 -4.11 -19.56
CA GLY A 9 3.88 -4.62 -18.44
C GLY A 9 4.76 -3.54 -17.79
N ILE A 10 5.47 -2.75 -18.61
CA ILE A 10 6.27 -1.61 -18.13
C ILE A 10 5.39 -0.62 -17.37
N GLY A 11 4.20 -0.30 -17.89
CA GLY A 11 3.27 0.62 -17.23
C GLY A 11 2.86 0.15 -15.84
N ILE A 12 2.58 -1.14 -15.67
CA ILE A 12 2.23 -1.73 -14.36
C ILE A 12 3.40 -1.65 -13.39
N VAL A 13 4.61 -2.02 -13.83
CA VAL A 13 5.82 -1.93 -12.98
C VAL A 13 6.05 -0.49 -12.54
N LEU A 14 6.00 0.47 -13.46
CA LEU A 14 6.16 1.90 -13.14
C LEU A 14 5.12 2.40 -12.14
N LEU A 15 3.85 1.97 -12.28
CA LEU A 15 2.79 2.33 -11.34
C LEU A 15 3.12 1.84 -9.92
N PHE A 16 3.47 0.57 -9.76
CA PHE A 16 3.84 0.02 -8.46
C PHE A 16 5.12 0.66 -7.92
N SER A 17 6.11 0.94 -8.77
CA SER A 17 7.34 1.63 -8.38
C SER A 17 7.05 3.04 -7.85
N MET A 18 6.13 3.78 -8.47
CA MET A 18 5.69 5.08 -7.96
C MET A 18 5.02 4.97 -6.59
N ILE A 19 4.13 3.99 -6.39
CA ILE A 19 3.47 3.75 -5.09
C ILE A 19 4.51 3.43 -4.02
N ALA A 20 5.48 2.56 -4.34
CA ALA A 20 6.57 2.18 -3.44
C ALA A 20 7.45 3.36 -3.02
N LEU A 21 7.83 4.21 -3.98
CA LEU A 21 8.64 5.41 -3.72
C LEU A 21 7.87 6.43 -2.88
N LEU A 22 6.57 6.58 -3.13
CA LEU A 22 5.71 7.52 -2.42
C LEU A 22 5.09 6.94 -1.14
N ALA A 23 5.47 5.72 -0.73
CA ALA A 23 4.93 5.08 0.46
C ALA A 23 5.01 5.95 1.74
N PRO A 24 6.13 6.64 2.05
CA PRO A 24 6.21 7.50 3.25
C PRO A 24 5.27 8.72 3.20
N VAL A 25 4.83 9.13 2.02
CA VAL A 25 3.94 10.28 1.82
C VAL A 25 2.48 9.83 1.83
N ILE A 26 2.17 8.72 1.17
CA ILE A 26 0.81 8.19 1.03
C ILE A 26 0.38 7.47 2.32
N ALA A 27 1.29 6.72 2.94
CA ALA A 27 1.09 5.98 4.18
C ALA A 27 2.19 6.35 5.20
N PRO A 28 2.12 7.54 5.81
CA PRO A 28 3.14 8.02 6.74
C PRO A 28 3.19 7.21 8.04
N THR A 29 2.13 6.48 8.35
CA THR A 29 2.04 5.65 9.55
C THR A 29 2.90 4.40 9.39
N PRO A 30 3.83 4.11 10.33
CA PRO A 30 4.63 2.90 10.26
C PRO A 30 3.73 1.64 10.26
N PRO A 31 3.97 0.65 9.38
CA PRO A 31 3.10 -0.51 9.21
C PRO A 31 3.03 -1.43 10.44
N GLU A 32 4.00 -1.32 11.34
CA GLU A 32 4.05 -2.07 12.60
C GLU A 32 3.36 -1.35 13.75
N LYS A 33 3.00 -0.08 13.58
CA LYS A 33 2.42 0.74 14.63
C LYS A 33 0.97 0.32 14.91
N PHE A 34 0.66 0.22 16.20
CA PHE A 34 -0.70 0.09 16.69
C PHE A 34 -1.38 1.46 16.65
N VAL A 35 -2.51 1.56 15.95
CA VAL A 35 -3.16 2.84 15.62
C VAL A 35 -4.59 2.97 16.13
N GLY A 36 -5.21 1.85 16.52
CA GLY A 36 -6.60 1.85 16.97
C GLY A 36 -7.06 0.50 17.49
N GLY A 37 -8.37 0.33 17.61
CA GLY A 37 -9.01 -0.94 17.97
C GLY A 37 -8.78 -2.04 16.93
N ALA A 38 -8.97 -3.28 17.36
CA ALA A 38 -8.88 -4.45 16.49
C ALA A 38 -10.09 -4.56 15.56
N ASN A 39 -9.88 -4.99 14.31
CA ASN A 39 -10.92 -5.27 13.33
C ASN A 39 -11.89 -4.10 13.09
N ILE A 40 -11.38 -2.87 13.08
CA ILE A 40 -12.16 -1.69 12.68
C ILE A 40 -12.43 -1.80 11.18
N ALA A 41 -13.69 -1.60 10.79
CA ALA A 41 -14.09 -1.62 9.38
C ALA A 41 -13.48 -0.44 8.59
N PRO A 42 -13.39 -0.55 7.25
CA PRO A 42 -12.93 0.54 6.38
C PRO A 42 -13.68 1.86 6.61
N SER A 43 -12.93 2.95 6.74
CA SER A 43 -13.44 4.30 7.00
C SER A 43 -12.49 5.38 6.46
N ALA A 44 -12.88 6.66 6.56
CA ALA A 44 -12.02 7.77 6.16
C ALA A 44 -10.74 7.87 7.01
N GLU A 45 -10.77 7.39 8.26
CA GLU A 45 -9.61 7.31 9.15
C GLU A 45 -8.74 6.08 8.85
N PHE A 46 -9.37 4.93 8.60
CA PHE A 46 -8.70 3.67 8.24
C PHE A 46 -9.20 3.17 6.89
N TRP A 47 -8.54 3.58 5.79
CA TRP A 47 -9.05 3.33 4.43
C TRP A 47 -9.35 1.87 4.15
N PHE A 48 -8.54 0.94 4.65
CA PHE A 48 -8.74 -0.50 4.54
C PHE A 48 -9.12 -1.16 5.88
N GLY A 49 -9.40 -0.36 6.91
CA GLY A 49 -9.65 -0.83 8.27
C GLY A 49 -8.37 -1.19 9.03
N THR A 50 -8.53 -1.83 10.19
CA THR A 50 -7.43 -2.29 11.02
C THR A 50 -7.39 -3.82 11.12
N THR A 51 -6.21 -4.35 11.35
CA THR A 51 -6.00 -5.78 11.61
C THR A 51 -6.58 -6.20 12.96
N ALA A 52 -6.58 -7.51 13.24
CA ALA A 52 -6.93 -8.06 14.56
C ALA A 52 -6.03 -7.56 15.70
N LEU A 53 -4.84 -7.03 15.38
CA LEU A 53 -3.95 -6.41 16.35
C LEU A 53 -4.14 -4.89 16.46
N GLY A 54 -4.96 -4.26 15.60
CA GLY A 54 -5.15 -2.81 15.59
C GLY A 54 -4.10 -2.04 14.79
N LYS A 55 -3.44 -2.69 13.83
CA LYS A 55 -2.52 -2.06 12.85
C LYS A 55 -3.28 -1.62 11.60
N ASP A 56 -2.87 -0.53 10.96
CA ASP A 56 -3.48 -0.03 9.72
C ASP A 56 -3.15 -0.93 8.51
N VAL A 57 -4.19 -1.52 7.91
CA VAL A 57 -4.07 -2.43 6.75
C VAL A 57 -3.61 -1.67 5.50
N PHE A 58 -4.00 -0.40 5.35
CA PHE A 58 -3.58 0.42 4.21
C PHE A 58 -2.08 0.65 4.24
N SER A 59 -1.56 1.09 5.39
CA SER A 59 -0.12 1.27 5.59
C SER A 59 0.65 -0.03 5.38
N GLN A 60 0.18 -1.16 5.88
CA GLN A 60 0.82 -2.47 5.63
C GLN A 60 0.87 -2.83 4.15
N THR A 61 -0.19 -2.53 3.40
CA THR A 61 -0.27 -2.81 1.96
C THR A 61 0.73 -1.95 1.18
N VAL A 62 0.74 -0.64 1.43
CA VAL A 62 1.61 0.32 0.71
C VAL A 62 3.09 0.07 1.02
N TRP A 63 3.44 -0.14 2.29
CA TRP A 63 4.81 -0.48 2.68
C TRP A 63 5.22 -1.88 2.24
N GLY A 64 4.29 -2.84 2.19
CA GLY A 64 4.52 -4.17 1.63
C GLY A 64 4.87 -4.09 0.14
N ALA A 65 4.16 -3.27 -0.64
CA ALA A 65 4.48 -3.01 -2.04
C ALA A 65 5.88 -2.41 -2.20
N ARG A 66 6.29 -1.48 -1.32
CA ARG A 66 7.66 -0.93 -1.30
C ARG A 66 8.72 -1.98 -1.04
N ASN A 67 8.48 -2.91 -0.12
CA ASN A 67 9.44 -3.96 0.21
C ASN A 67 9.52 -5.08 -0.83
N SER A 68 8.53 -5.19 -1.72
CA SER A 68 8.41 -6.29 -2.69
C SER A 68 9.00 -5.96 -4.07
N LEU A 69 9.14 -4.68 -4.40
CA LEU A 69 9.74 -4.18 -5.64
C LEU A 69 11.25 -4.00 -5.50
#